data_AF-A0A3E1NT51-F1
#
_entry.id   AF-A0A3E1NT51-F1
#
_cell.length_a   1.000
_cell.length_b   1.000
_cell.length_c   1.000
_cell.angle_alpha   90.00
_cell.angle_beta   90.00
_cell.angle_gamma   90.00
#
_symmetry.space_group_name_H-M   'P 1'
#
loop_
_entity.id
_entity.type
_entity.pdbx_description
1 polymer ?
#
loop_
_entity_poly.entity_id
_entity_poly.type
_entity_poly.pdbx_seq_one_letter_code
_entity_poly.pdbx_strand_id
1 'polypeptide(L)'
;MFSFFKKKKVSVRSVTVPNFGWNLLRSEPGVMQWLHPEQTMAISVNFFNIPPDLPTMKNVKLLRNFYRHMVAGANGGLVQVDLIRINDMPMLKTIFKIPQGDEGVKYFASLTMAFETCSFVIKIETGPMPNDGMREALAADYLMKGGADFATLQQEWSADPYDKDFKEGLLMNKSEQEVIDALFPAHFLSQVRTLIAQVEMEMKWGDEVDKLKLFDN
;
A
#
# COMPACT_ATOMS: atom_id res chain seq x y z
N MET A 1 -8.46 48.68 -0.04
CA MET A 1 -8.92 47.66 0.93
C MET A 1 -8.20 46.36 0.57
N PHE A 2 -7.01 46.12 1.13
CA PHE A 2 -6.18 44.97 0.76
C PHE A 2 -6.60 43.75 1.55
N SER A 3 -7.25 42.79 0.89
CA SER A 3 -7.52 41.49 1.50
C SER A 3 -6.22 40.67 1.55
N PHE A 4 -5.65 40.54 2.74
CA PHE A 4 -4.56 39.62 3.04
C PHE A 4 -5.11 38.19 3.19
N PHE A 5 -5.53 37.56 2.09
CA PHE A 5 -5.66 36.11 2.07
C PHE A 5 -4.25 35.50 2.08
N LYS A 6 -3.72 35.21 3.28
CA LYS A 6 -2.50 34.39 3.41
C LYS A 6 -2.77 33.05 2.71
N LYS A 7 -2.04 32.78 1.62
CA LYS A 7 -2.07 31.47 0.96
C LYS A 7 -1.76 30.39 2.01
N LYS A 8 -2.67 29.43 2.18
CA LYS A 8 -2.48 28.29 3.06
C LYS A 8 -1.24 27.51 2.61
N LYS A 9 -0.28 27.31 3.50
CA LYS A 9 0.95 26.57 3.22
C LYS A 9 0.64 25.07 3.25
N VAL A 10 1.18 24.33 2.27
CA VAL A 10 1.08 22.87 2.21
C VAL A 10 1.75 22.25 3.44
N SER A 11 1.09 21.27 4.04
CA SER A 11 1.57 20.53 5.23
C SER A 11 0.90 19.15 5.29
N VAL A 12 1.28 18.30 6.24
CA VAL A 12 0.62 16.99 6.47
C VAL A 12 -0.91 17.10 6.63
N ARG A 13 -1.42 18.24 7.12
CA ARG A 13 -2.86 18.51 7.30
C ARG A 13 -3.58 18.93 6.02
N SER A 14 -2.85 19.06 4.92
CA SER A 14 -3.43 19.35 3.60
C SER A 14 -4.08 18.13 2.97
N VAL A 15 -3.82 16.92 3.49
CA VAL A 15 -4.48 15.66 3.12
C VAL A 15 -5.15 15.08 4.36
N THR A 16 -6.38 14.61 4.20
CA THR A 16 -7.17 13.95 5.25
C THR A 16 -7.64 12.59 4.77
N VAL A 17 -7.55 11.60 5.66
CA VAL A 17 -8.06 10.25 5.48
C VAL A 17 -9.38 10.07 6.22
N PRO A 18 -10.15 9.01 5.95
CA PRO A 18 -11.38 8.70 6.68
C PRO A 18 -11.15 8.58 8.18
N ASN A 19 -12.17 8.91 8.96
CA ASN A 19 -12.13 8.67 10.39
C ASN A 19 -12.53 7.23 10.68
N PHE A 20 -11.53 6.38 10.94
CA PHE A 20 -11.74 4.97 11.29
C PHE A 20 -12.08 4.75 12.78
N GLY A 21 -12.18 5.81 13.59
CA GLY A 21 -12.38 5.69 15.04
C GLY A 21 -11.12 5.21 15.80
N TRP A 22 -9.95 5.32 15.17
CA TRP A 22 -8.67 4.86 15.71
C TRP A 22 -8.00 5.93 16.59
N ASN A 23 -7.14 5.49 17.51
CA ASN A 23 -6.49 6.38 18.46
C ASN A 23 -5.38 7.18 17.78
N LEU A 24 -5.43 8.52 17.87
CA LEU A 24 -4.34 9.37 17.38
C LEU A 24 -3.08 9.14 18.22
N LEU A 25 -2.04 8.60 17.60
CA LEU A 25 -0.77 8.29 18.24
C LEU A 25 0.27 9.39 18.05
N ARG A 26 0.36 9.95 16.82
CA ARG A 26 1.31 11.02 16.48
C ARG A 26 0.63 12.13 15.70
N SER A 27 1.02 13.37 15.99
CA SER A 27 0.58 14.57 15.26
C SER A 27 1.74 15.57 15.20
N GLU A 28 2.65 15.32 14.26
CA GLU A 28 3.86 16.11 14.03
C GLU A 28 3.77 16.82 12.66
N PRO A 29 4.65 17.79 12.34
CA PRO A 29 4.58 18.53 11.07
C PRO A 29 4.65 17.66 9.81
N GLY A 30 5.35 16.52 9.87
CA GLY A 30 5.53 15.59 8.76
C GLY A 30 4.69 14.31 8.84
N VAL A 31 4.01 14.04 9.95
CA VAL A 31 3.26 12.78 10.12
C VAL A 31 2.04 12.95 11.03
N MET A 32 0.91 12.39 10.60
CA MET A 32 -0.22 12.09 11.47
C MET A 32 -0.43 10.57 11.45
N GLN A 33 -0.50 9.94 12.61
CA GLN A 33 -0.60 8.49 12.73
C GLN A 33 -1.71 8.11 13.71
N TRP A 34 -2.53 7.15 13.31
CA TRP A 34 -3.57 6.55 14.13
C TRP A 34 -3.30 5.05 14.27
N LEU A 35 -3.56 4.53 15.45
CA LEU A 35 -3.38 3.13 15.82
C LEU A 35 -4.75 2.49 16.05
N HIS A 36 -4.97 1.32 15.44
CA HIS A 36 -6.15 0.50 15.68
C HIS A 36 -6.29 0.23 17.18
N PRO A 37 -7.51 0.18 17.76
CA PRO A 37 -7.70 -0.04 19.20
C PRO A 37 -7.02 -1.31 19.74
N GLU A 38 -6.98 -2.38 18.94
CA GLU A 38 -6.29 -3.63 19.29
C GLU A 38 -4.77 -3.60 19.04
N GLN A 39 -4.24 -2.46 18.58
CA GLN A 39 -2.82 -2.24 18.27
C GLN A 39 -2.25 -3.16 17.19
N THR A 40 -3.14 -3.73 16.36
CA THR A 40 -2.81 -4.65 15.28
C THR A 40 -2.50 -3.97 13.96
N MET A 41 -2.85 -2.69 13.80
CA MET A 41 -2.62 -1.92 12.56
C MET A 41 -2.43 -0.44 12.86
N ALA A 42 -1.70 0.24 11.99
CA ALA A 42 -1.60 1.70 12.01
C ALA A 42 -1.87 2.28 10.61
N ILE A 43 -2.53 3.43 10.59
CA ILE A 43 -2.67 4.28 9.40
C ILE A 43 -1.89 5.55 9.66
N SER A 44 -1.15 6.03 8.66
CA SER A 44 -0.47 7.32 8.76
C SER A 44 -0.59 8.13 7.47
N VAL A 45 -0.66 9.45 7.62
CA VAL A 45 -0.42 10.41 6.53
C VAL A 45 0.96 10.97 6.75
N ASN A 46 1.86 10.76 5.79
CA ASN A 46 3.24 11.23 5.83
C ASN A 46 3.40 12.34 4.77
N PHE A 47 4.01 13.45 5.15
CA PHE A 47 4.36 14.53 4.25
C PHE A 47 5.87 14.68 4.18
N PHE A 48 6.43 14.43 3.00
CA PHE A 48 7.85 14.59 2.72
C PHE A 48 8.04 15.89 1.96
N ASN A 49 8.68 16.88 2.60
CA ASN A 49 8.98 18.17 1.99
C ASN A 49 10.31 18.15 1.20
N ILE A 50 10.49 17.09 0.40
CA ILE A 50 11.62 16.86 -0.51
C ILE A 50 11.09 16.19 -1.80
N PRO A 51 11.79 16.30 -2.93
CA PRO A 51 11.43 15.58 -4.14
C PRO A 51 11.23 14.07 -3.86
N PRO A 52 10.18 13.44 -4.41
CA PRO A 52 9.94 12.01 -4.26
C PRO A 52 11.10 11.21 -4.84
N ASP A 53 11.55 10.22 -4.08
CA ASP A 53 12.50 9.21 -4.57
C ASP A 53 11.73 8.12 -5.35
N LEU A 54 11.21 8.51 -6.51
CA LEU A 54 10.48 7.65 -7.43
C LEU A 54 11.12 7.74 -8.82
N PRO A 55 11.21 6.63 -9.57
CA PRO A 55 11.74 6.69 -10.93
C PRO A 55 10.80 7.41 -11.89
N THR A 56 9.48 7.32 -11.68
CA THR A 56 8.45 7.90 -12.54
C THR A 56 7.07 7.82 -11.90
N MET A 57 6.11 8.61 -12.38
CA MET A 57 4.68 8.44 -12.10
C MET A 57 3.84 8.10 -13.35
N LYS A 58 4.51 7.74 -14.46
CA LYS A 58 3.88 7.52 -15.78
C LYS A 58 4.01 6.09 -16.29
N ASN A 59 4.99 5.33 -15.80
CA ASN A 59 5.26 3.99 -16.28
C ASN A 59 5.22 2.96 -15.15
N VAL A 60 4.09 2.24 -15.07
CA VAL A 60 3.85 1.21 -14.05
C VAL A 60 4.86 0.05 -14.13
N LYS A 61 5.42 -0.27 -15.31
CA LYS A 61 6.41 -1.35 -15.44
C LYS A 61 7.73 -0.97 -14.78
N LEU A 62 8.19 0.28 -14.96
CA LEU A 62 9.38 0.79 -14.28
C LEU A 62 9.17 0.84 -12.76
N LEU A 63 7.98 1.26 -12.31
CA LEU A 63 7.62 1.26 -10.89
C LEU A 63 7.61 -0.15 -10.30
N ARG A 64 6.97 -1.12 -10.97
CA ARG A 64 6.97 -2.53 -10.56
C ARG A 64 8.40 -3.06 -10.43
N ASN A 65 9.26 -2.77 -11.40
CA ASN A 65 10.66 -3.19 -11.35
C ASN A 65 11.42 -2.54 -10.17
N PHE A 66 11.24 -1.23 -9.96
CA PHE A 66 11.85 -0.49 -8.87
C PHE A 66 11.44 -1.04 -7.49
N TYR A 67 10.14 -1.15 -7.24
CA TYR A 67 9.63 -1.64 -5.96
C TYR A 67 9.98 -3.10 -5.70
N ARG A 68 9.97 -3.95 -6.73
CA ARG A 68 10.35 -5.35 -6.60
C ARG A 68 11.77 -5.51 -6.07
N HIS A 69 12.74 -4.84 -6.70
CA HIS A 69 14.15 -4.92 -6.27
C HIS A 69 14.36 -4.28 -4.90
N MET A 70 13.70 -3.15 -4.63
CA MET A 70 13.76 -2.50 -3.32
C MET A 70 13.25 -3.42 -2.20
N VAL A 71 12.11 -4.07 -2.40
CA VAL A 71 11.49 -4.94 -1.40
C VAL A 71 12.25 -6.28 -1.27
N ALA A 72 12.77 -6.83 -2.37
CA ALA A 72 13.62 -8.02 -2.34
C ALA A 72 14.91 -7.79 -1.52
N GLY A 73 15.49 -6.59 -1.56
CA GLY A 73 16.63 -6.20 -0.71
C GLY A 73 16.33 -6.26 0.79
N ALA A 74 15.05 -6.18 1.20
CA ALA A 74 14.59 -6.38 2.57
C ALA A 74 14.06 -7.80 2.83
N ASN A 75 14.37 -8.76 1.95
CA ASN A 75 13.84 -10.12 1.92
C ASN A 75 12.29 -10.18 1.87
N GLY A 76 11.66 -9.12 1.37
CA GLY A 76 10.21 -9.02 1.23
C GLY A 76 9.68 -9.50 -0.12
N GLY A 77 8.37 -9.34 -0.30
CA GLY A 77 7.66 -9.63 -1.54
C GLY A 77 6.81 -8.46 -2.04
N LEU A 78 6.81 -8.26 -3.35
CA LEU A 78 5.85 -7.39 -4.01
C LEU A 78 4.49 -8.10 -4.10
N VAL A 79 3.42 -7.44 -3.64
CA VAL A 79 2.05 -7.96 -3.76
C VAL A 79 1.28 -7.18 -4.83
N GLN A 80 1.43 -5.85 -4.84
CA GLN A 80 0.70 -4.99 -5.77
C GLN A 80 1.45 -3.68 -6.04
N VAL A 81 1.44 -3.22 -7.30
CA VAL A 81 1.89 -1.89 -7.72
C VAL A 81 1.04 -1.45 -8.90
N ASP A 82 0.25 -0.40 -8.69
CA ASP A 82 -0.64 0.17 -9.69
C ASP A 82 -0.55 1.70 -9.72
N LEU A 83 -0.69 2.25 -10.92
CA LEU A 83 -0.95 3.68 -11.11
C LEU A 83 -2.47 3.87 -11.21
N ILE A 84 -3.03 4.65 -10.30
CA ILE A 84 -4.46 4.95 -10.22
C ILE A 84 -4.70 6.45 -10.36
N ARG A 85 -5.97 6.85 -10.50
CA ARG A 85 -6.40 8.24 -10.45
C ARG A 85 -7.55 8.39 -9.46
N ILE A 86 -7.45 9.41 -8.61
CA ILE A 86 -8.53 9.81 -7.70
C ILE A 86 -8.83 11.27 -8.01
N ASN A 87 -10.03 11.60 -8.48
CA ASN A 87 -10.41 12.95 -8.94
C ASN A 87 -9.34 13.56 -9.88
N ASP A 88 -8.94 12.82 -10.91
CA ASP A 88 -7.87 13.15 -11.88
C ASP A 88 -6.44 13.28 -11.33
N MET A 89 -6.26 13.27 -10.01
CA MET A 89 -4.93 13.25 -9.37
C MET A 89 -4.28 11.87 -9.57
N PRO A 90 -3.11 11.78 -10.25
CA PRO A 90 -2.39 10.52 -10.37
C PRO A 90 -1.81 10.10 -9.02
N MET A 91 -2.01 8.84 -8.66
CA MET A 91 -1.45 8.24 -7.45
C MET A 91 -0.84 6.89 -7.75
N LEU A 92 0.12 6.53 -6.90
CA LEU A 92 0.77 5.23 -6.91
C LEU A 92 0.25 4.43 -5.73
N LYS A 93 -0.41 3.31 -6.01
CA LYS A 93 -0.81 2.31 -5.02
C LYS A 93 0.22 1.20 -4.96
N THR A 94 0.69 0.89 -3.76
CA THR A 94 1.59 -0.26 -3.54
C THR A 94 1.10 -1.11 -2.39
N ILE A 95 1.33 -2.41 -2.49
CA ILE A 95 1.22 -3.36 -1.38
C ILE A 95 2.45 -4.27 -1.42
N PHE A 96 3.09 -4.45 -0.29
CA PHE A 96 4.21 -5.36 -0.13
C PHE A 96 4.10 -6.11 1.20
N LYS A 97 4.86 -7.20 1.30
CA LYS A 97 4.94 -8.04 2.49
C LYS A 97 6.39 -8.19 2.94
N ILE A 98 6.66 -8.07 4.23
CA ILE A 98 8.01 -8.19 4.80
C ILE A 98 7.99 -9.24 5.92
N PRO A 99 8.89 -10.23 5.90
CA PRO A 99 9.01 -11.18 7.01
C PRO A 99 9.50 -10.48 8.29
N GLN A 100 9.05 -10.96 9.45
CA GLN A 100 9.43 -10.50 10.79
C GLN A 100 10.00 -11.65 11.63
N GLY A 101 10.87 -12.46 11.02
CA GLY A 101 11.39 -13.67 11.66
C GLY A 101 10.26 -14.63 12.04
N ASP A 102 10.30 -15.12 13.28
CA ASP A 102 9.33 -16.10 13.80
C ASP A 102 7.94 -15.49 14.10
N GLU A 103 7.81 -14.16 14.12
CA GLU A 103 6.52 -13.51 14.35
C GLU A 103 5.59 -13.57 13.12
N GLY A 104 6.15 -13.92 11.96
CA GLY A 104 5.40 -14.08 10.71
C GLY A 104 5.64 -12.94 9.73
N VAL A 105 4.57 -12.41 9.12
CA VAL A 105 4.68 -11.43 8.01
C VAL A 105 3.89 -10.17 8.31
N LYS A 106 4.47 -9.00 8.01
CA LYS A 106 3.77 -7.72 7.98
C LYS A 106 3.40 -7.34 6.56
N TYR A 107 2.19 -6.80 6.40
CA TYR A 107 1.77 -6.18 5.16
C TYR A 107 1.83 -4.66 5.29
N PHE A 108 2.20 -4.03 4.19
CA PHE A 108 2.25 -2.59 4.06
C PHE A 108 1.53 -2.21 2.78
N ALA A 109 0.55 -1.31 2.89
CA ALA A 109 -0.02 -0.64 1.73
C ALA A 109 0.29 0.85 1.76
N SER A 110 0.38 1.45 0.59
CA SER A 110 0.45 2.90 0.49
C SER A 110 -0.26 3.47 -0.73
N LEU A 111 -0.72 4.70 -0.57
CA LEU A 111 -1.09 5.62 -1.65
C LEU A 111 -0.13 6.80 -1.62
N THR A 112 0.59 6.98 -2.72
CA THR A 112 1.55 8.06 -2.89
C THR A 112 1.04 9.07 -3.90
N MET A 113 0.92 10.31 -3.45
CA MET A 113 0.67 11.48 -4.27
C MET A 113 1.99 12.26 -4.40
N ALA A 114 2.54 12.29 -5.61
CA ALA A 114 3.90 12.77 -5.87
C ALA A 114 3.91 14.08 -6.66
N PHE A 115 4.68 15.06 -6.18
CA PHE A 115 4.88 16.37 -6.78
C PHE A 115 6.36 16.61 -6.99
N GLU A 116 6.74 17.63 -7.78
CA GLU A 116 8.17 17.89 -8.07
C GLU A 116 9.01 18.15 -6.80
N THR A 117 8.42 18.76 -5.78
CA THR A 117 9.15 19.22 -4.58
C THR A 117 8.75 18.51 -3.29
N CYS A 118 7.71 17.69 -3.31
CA CYS A 118 7.17 17.03 -2.12
C CYS A 118 6.33 15.79 -2.47
N SER A 119 5.97 15.01 -1.46
CA SER A 119 4.96 13.95 -1.59
C SER A 119 4.10 13.81 -0.34
N PHE A 120 2.90 13.28 -0.55
CA PHE A 120 2.06 12.72 0.49
C PHE A 120 2.03 11.20 0.34
N VAL A 121 2.25 10.49 1.43
CA VAL A 121 2.16 9.03 1.47
C VAL A 121 1.22 8.62 2.58
N ILE A 122 0.03 8.16 2.21
CA ILE A 122 -0.86 7.47 3.14
C ILE A 122 -0.36 6.03 3.25
N LYS A 123 0.01 5.59 4.46
CA LYS A 123 0.50 4.24 4.71
C LYS A 123 -0.45 3.51 5.64
N ILE A 124 -0.63 2.23 5.37
CA ILE A 124 -1.29 1.27 6.25
C ILE A 124 -0.28 0.16 6.51
N GLU A 125 -0.01 -0.10 7.79
CA GLU A 125 0.88 -1.16 8.21
C GLU A 125 0.18 -2.05 9.23
N THR A 126 0.44 -3.35 9.15
CA THR A 126 -0.10 -4.34 10.07
C THR A 126 0.95 -4.71 11.10
N GLY A 127 0.53 -5.27 12.23
CA GLY A 127 1.38 -6.10 13.06
C GLY A 127 1.82 -7.36 12.30
N PRO A 128 2.79 -8.10 12.84
CA PRO A 128 3.16 -9.39 12.28
C PRO A 128 1.98 -10.36 12.43
N MET A 129 1.65 -11.06 11.34
CA MET A 129 0.64 -12.10 11.34
C MET A 129 1.34 -13.47 11.30
N PRO A 130 1.08 -14.36 12.28
CA PRO A 130 1.55 -15.73 12.22
C PRO A 130 1.02 -16.42 10.96
N ASN A 131 1.89 -17.23 10.34
CA ASN A 131 1.50 -18.08 9.23
C ASN A 131 1.20 -19.48 9.75
N ASP A 132 -0.07 -19.78 10.03
CA ASP A 132 -0.53 -21.10 10.46
C ASP A 132 -0.88 -22.04 9.30
N GLY A 133 -0.76 -21.57 8.05
CA GLY A 133 -1.04 -22.32 6.83
C GLY A 133 -2.52 -22.51 6.52
N MET A 134 -3.46 -22.00 7.34
CA MET A 134 -4.89 -22.17 7.09
C MET A 134 -5.34 -21.43 5.83
N ARG A 135 -4.83 -20.21 5.62
CA ARG A 135 -5.15 -19.42 4.43
C ARG A 135 -4.65 -20.12 3.17
N GLU A 136 -3.46 -20.70 3.23
CA GLU A 136 -2.81 -21.43 2.14
C GLU A 136 -3.63 -22.65 1.74
N ALA A 137 -3.99 -23.50 2.71
CA ALA A 137 -4.72 -24.74 2.45
C ALA A 137 -6.10 -24.48 1.80
N LEU A 138 -6.84 -23.53 2.35
CA LEU A 138 -8.18 -23.19 1.85
C LEU A 138 -8.13 -22.40 0.53
N ALA A 139 -7.10 -21.57 0.32
CA ALA A 139 -6.90 -20.93 -0.98
C ALA A 139 -6.58 -21.97 -2.06
N ALA A 140 -5.75 -22.98 -1.75
CA ALA A 140 -5.47 -24.07 -2.68
C ALA A 140 -6.76 -24.84 -3.05
N ASP A 141 -7.56 -25.23 -2.07
CA ASP A 141 -8.86 -25.89 -2.29
C ASP A 141 -9.82 -25.03 -3.13
N TYR A 142 -9.92 -23.73 -2.82
CA TYR A 142 -10.74 -22.79 -3.58
C TYR A 142 -10.31 -22.70 -5.06
N LEU A 143 -9.00 -22.56 -5.30
CA LEU A 143 -8.46 -22.45 -6.66
C LEU A 143 -8.63 -23.76 -7.43
N MET A 144 -8.43 -24.92 -6.79
CA MET A 144 -8.66 -26.23 -7.40
C MET A 144 -10.13 -26.44 -7.79
N LYS A 145 -11.08 -26.06 -6.92
CA LYS A 145 -12.51 -26.06 -7.24
C LYS A 145 -12.86 -25.10 -8.38
N GLY A 146 -12.08 -24.03 -8.54
CA GLY A 146 -12.16 -23.10 -9.67
C GLY A 146 -11.54 -23.61 -10.98
N GLY A 147 -11.00 -24.84 -11.00
CA GLY A 147 -10.45 -25.49 -12.19
C GLY A 147 -8.93 -25.42 -12.34
N ALA A 148 -8.20 -24.90 -11.33
CA ALA A 148 -6.75 -24.93 -11.35
C ALA A 148 -6.22 -26.35 -11.07
N ASP A 149 -5.32 -26.84 -11.92
CA ASP A 149 -4.66 -28.14 -11.74
C ASP A 149 -3.66 -28.10 -10.56
N PHE A 150 -3.58 -29.20 -9.81
CA PHE A 150 -2.72 -29.29 -8.63
C PHE A 150 -1.23 -29.14 -8.97
N ALA A 151 -0.75 -29.77 -10.04
CA ALA A 151 0.66 -29.68 -10.42
C ALA A 151 1.02 -28.25 -10.84
N THR A 152 0.10 -27.58 -11.55
CA THR A 152 0.25 -26.17 -11.92
C THR A 152 0.25 -25.26 -10.69
N LEU A 153 -0.69 -25.44 -9.77
CA LEU A 153 -0.75 -24.66 -8.53
C LEU A 153 0.51 -24.84 -7.68
N GLN A 154 1.04 -26.05 -7.58
CA GLN A 154 2.25 -26.32 -6.83
C GLN A 154 3.47 -25.61 -7.44
N GLN A 155 3.59 -25.61 -8.77
CA GLN A 155 4.71 -24.95 -9.47
C GLN A 155 4.64 -23.42 -9.39
N GLU A 156 3.43 -22.86 -9.42
CA GLU A 156 3.21 -21.42 -9.44
C GLU A 156 2.81 -20.85 -8.08
N TRP A 157 2.86 -21.64 -7.01
CA TRP A 157 2.32 -21.23 -5.70
C TRP A 157 2.90 -19.90 -5.23
N SER A 158 4.21 -19.72 -5.40
CA SER A 158 4.94 -18.51 -5.05
C SER A 158 5.63 -17.93 -6.29
N ALA A 159 5.23 -16.72 -6.71
CA ALA A 159 5.77 -16.04 -7.87
C ALA A 159 5.66 -14.50 -7.71
N ASP A 160 6.51 -13.75 -8.41
CA ASP A 160 6.27 -12.31 -8.54
C ASP A 160 4.98 -12.06 -9.34
N PRO A 161 4.11 -11.14 -8.92
CA PRO A 161 2.81 -10.91 -9.58
C PRO A 161 2.90 -10.36 -11.00
N TYR A 162 4.07 -9.84 -11.42
CA TYR A 162 4.23 -9.16 -12.70
C TYR A 162 5.41 -9.67 -13.55
N ASP A 163 6.29 -10.50 -12.98
CA ASP A 163 7.47 -11.05 -13.65
C ASP A 163 7.73 -12.50 -13.23
N LYS A 164 7.31 -13.44 -14.08
CA LYS A 164 7.44 -14.88 -13.81
C LYS A 164 8.89 -15.36 -13.66
N ASP A 165 9.86 -14.62 -14.18
CA ASP A 165 11.27 -15.02 -14.21
C ASP A 165 12.01 -14.51 -12.96
N PHE A 166 11.42 -13.58 -12.21
CA PHE A 166 11.96 -13.10 -10.94
C PHE A 166 11.74 -14.09 -9.79
N LYS A 167 12.80 -14.35 -9.01
CA LYS A 167 12.82 -15.39 -7.96
C LYS A 167 13.41 -14.94 -6.61
N GLU A 168 13.70 -13.65 -6.43
CA GLU A 168 14.33 -13.15 -5.20
C GLU A 168 13.30 -12.73 -4.15
N GLY A 169 13.70 -12.77 -2.86
CA GLY A 169 12.86 -12.36 -1.73
C GLY A 169 11.70 -13.32 -1.42
N LEU A 170 10.74 -12.84 -0.63
CA LEU A 170 9.55 -13.60 -0.24
C LEU A 170 8.43 -13.38 -1.26
N LEU A 171 8.46 -14.10 -2.39
CA LEU A 171 7.51 -13.95 -3.50
C LEU A 171 6.03 -14.04 -3.06
N MET A 172 5.13 -13.43 -3.83
CA MET A 172 3.69 -13.47 -3.58
C MET A 172 3.16 -14.89 -3.72
N ASN A 173 2.34 -15.32 -2.77
CA ASN A 173 1.64 -16.60 -2.81
C ASN A 173 0.31 -16.46 -3.56
N LYS A 174 -0.16 -17.54 -4.20
CA LYS A 174 -1.52 -17.57 -4.79
C LYS A 174 -2.61 -17.31 -3.73
N SER A 175 -2.37 -17.66 -2.46
CA SER A 175 -3.26 -17.34 -1.32
C SER A 175 -3.41 -15.83 -1.06
N GLU A 176 -2.51 -15.01 -1.59
CA GLU A 176 -2.52 -13.55 -1.43
C GLU A 176 -3.25 -12.84 -2.58
N GLN A 177 -3.78 -13.58 -3.57
CA GLN A 177 -4.61 -13.00 -4.62
C GLN A 177 -5.89 -12.37 -4.06
N GLU A 178 -6.32 -11.28 -4.65
CA GLU A 178 -7.49 -10.51 -4.17
C GLU A 178 -8.79 -11.31 -4.17
N VAL A 179 -8.96 -12.24 -5.12
CA VAL A 179 -10.12 -13.14 -5.18
C VAL A 179 -10.29 -13.99 -3.91
N ILE A 180 -9.20 -14.23 -3.17
CA ILE A 180 -9.20 -15.03 -1.95
C ILE A 180 -9.68 -14.21 -0.73
N ASP A 181 -9.65 -12.88 -0.80
CA ASP A 181 -9.93 -12.02 0.36
C ASP A 181 -11.32 -12.20 0.94
N ALA A 182 -12.31 -12.50 0.09
CA ALA A 182 -13.69 -12.76 0.53
C ALA A 182 -13.82 -13.96 1.48
N LEU A 183 -12.89 -14.91 1.40
CA LEU A 183 -12.85 -16.09 2.29
C LEU A 183 -12.18 -15.78 3.64
N PHE A 184 -11.43 -14.67 3.73
CA PHE A 184 -10.58 -14.34 4.88
C PHE A 184 -10.71 -12.86 5.27
N PRO A 185 -11.91 -12.37 5.61
CA PRO A 185 -12.11 -10.96 5.93
C PRO A 185 -11.27 -10.49 7.14
N ALA A 186 -10.94 -11.39 8.07
CA ALA A 186 -10.11 -11.10 9.24
C ALA A 186 -8.60 -11.14 8.95
N HIS A 187 -8.16 -11.65 7.80
CA HIS A 187 -6.74 -11.72 7.48
C HIS A 187 -6.18 -10.33 7.17
N PHE A 188 -4.97 -10.06 7.63
CA PHE A 188 -4.36 -8.73 7.58
C PHE A 188 -4.23 -8.18 6.16
N LEU A 189 -3.88 -8.99 5.16
CA LEU A 189 -3.87 -8.54 3.76
C LEU A 189 -5.26 -8.08 3.27
N SER A 190 -6.31 -8.81 3.63
CA SER A 190 -7.69 -8.53 3.20
C SER A 190 -8.21 -7.26 3.88
N GLN A 191 -7.90 -7.08 5.17
CA GLN A 191 -8.16 -5.83 5.90
C GLN A 191 -7.39 -4.64 5.30
N VAL A 192 -6.10 -4.79 4.99
CA VAL A 192 -5.28 -3.74 4.38
C VAL A 192 -5.84 -3.29 3.04
N ARG A 193 -6.25 -4.23 2.17
CA ARG A 193 -6.89 -3.92 0.89
C ARG A 193 -8.22 -3.18 1.08
N THR A 194 -9.02 -3.61 2.05
CA THR A 194 -10.29 -2.95 2.39
C THR A 194 -10.06 -1.52 2.86
N LEU A 195 -9.12 -1.32 3.79
CA LEU A 195 -8.82 0.00 4.34
C LEU A 195 -8.24 0.95 3.27
N ILE A 196 -7.31 0.49 2.44
CA ILE A 196 -6.73 1.35 1.40
C ILE A 196 -7.78 1.71 0.34
N ALA A 197 -8.67 0.78 -0.03
CA ALA A 197 -9.79 1.08 -0.91
C ALA A 197 -10.75 2.11 -0.30
N GLN A 198 -11.01 2.03 1.01
CA GLN A 198 -11.80 3.05 1.70
C GLN A 198 -11.11 4.42 1.69
N VAL A 199 -9.79 4.46 1.92
CA VAL A 199 -9.01 5.70 1.77
C VAL A 199 -9.14 6.24 0.35
N GLU A 200 -9.03 5.41 -0.69
CA GLU A 200 -9.16 5.85 -2.09
C GLU A 200 -10.50 6.55 -2.36
N MET A 201 -11.59 6.06 -1.77
CA MET A 201 -12.93 6.60 -1.98
C MET A 201 -13.21 7.90 -1.22
N GLU A 202 -12.65 8.04 -0.01
CA GLU A 202 -13.09 9.04 0.95
C GLU A 202 -12.01 10.07 1.32
N MET A 203 -10.76 9.87 0.90
CA MET A 203 -9.69 10.84 1.15
C MET A 203 -10.00 12.18 0.50
N LYS A 204 -9.51 13.24 1.14
CA LYS A 204 -9.67 14.62 0.67
C LYS A 204 -8.36 15.37 0.80
N TRP A 205 -8.21 16.41 -0.01
CA TRP A 205 -7.12 17.35 0.09
C TRP A 205 -7.62 18.78 -0.11
N GLY A 206 -6.83 19.75 0.34
CA GLY A 206 -7.15 21.17 0.15
C GLY A 206 -6.65 21.71 -1.19
N ASP A 207 -7.24 22.82 -1.66
CA ASP A 207 -6.89 23.52 -2.91
C ASP A 207 -5.40 23.91 -3.02
N GLU A 208 -4.67 23.98 -1.90
CA GLU A 208 -3.22 24.20 -1.93
C GLU A 208 -2.46 23.03 -2.57
N VAL A 209 -3.01 21.82 -2.53
CA VAL A 209 -2.44 20.61 -3.12
C VAL A 209 -2.66 20.59 -4.62
N ASP A 210 -3.83 21.01 -5.11
CA ASP A 210 -4.14 21.09 -6.55
C ASP A 210 -3.26 22.08 -7.32
N LYS A 211 -2.63 23.01 -6.60
CA LYS A 211 -1.72 24.02 -7.15
C LYS A 211 -0.28 23.53 -7.26
N LEU A 212 0.02 22.36 -6.71
CA LEU A 212 1.36 21.77 -6.78
C LEU A 212 1.60 21.19 -8.17
N LYS A 213 2.84 21.31 -8.65
CA LYS A 213 3.23 20.73 -9.93
C LYS A 213 3.45 19.23 -9.76
N LEU A 214 2.72 18.44 -10.54
CA LEU A 214 2.84 16.99 -10.55
C LEU A 214 4.25 16.54 -10.88
N PHE A 215 4.66 15.42 -10.31
CA PHE A 215 5.95 14.80 -10.58
C PHE A 215 6.04 14.31 -12.03
N ASP A 216 7.08 14.72 -12.75
CA ASP A 216 7.15 14.56 -14.23
C ASP A 216 8.22 13.58 -14.74
N ASN A 217 8.97 12.89 -13.85
CA ASN A 217 9.98 11.90 -14.27
C ASN A 217 9.37 10.67 -14.96
#